data_AF-A0A645E4J4-F1
#
_entry.id   AF-A0A645E4J4-F1
#
_cell.length_a   1.000
_cell.length_b   1.000
_cell.length_c   1.000
_cell.angle_alpha   90.00
_cell.angle_beta   90.00
_cell.angle_gamma   90.00
#
_symmetry.space_group_name_H-M   'P 1'
#
loop_
_entity.id
_entity.type
_entity.pdbx_description
1 polymer ?
#
loop_
_entity_poly.entity_id
_entity_poly.type
_entity_poly.pdbx_seq_one_letter_code
_entity_poly.pdbx_strand_id
1 'polypeptide(L)'
;MDDLQEQQSQDIQNMGKFIFVSSWTDDSIESIPMWKMYTQKHEGVRIKLAVNPFKTYTTTAEEISKELYFPVKEDYINKDIFEKQLIVSSKEIFNDSYTLDNYIIGDQLQKVTYTDDIDILNPKLLNLNDDFNLNLDKLGINKNKYWSFQKEWRYRLMIQPVSSKIIPSTCIKNAFENINRLSTLSKITNALIRNQVIYPQKLDGFQKDIKKGIAALPFDYYDLKISDDAFNTMEIMLAPDISESSEDIINMLVEKYSPNAKIIRSNLDKQIR
;
A
#
# COMPACT_ATOMS: atom_id res chain seq x y z
N MET A 1 -5.27 1.53 -10.91
CA MET A 1 -4.47 2.37 -11.83
C MET A 1 -5.35 2.66 -13.02
N ASP A 2 -5.43 3.92 -13.42
CA ASP A 2 -6.24 4.42 -14.54
C ASP A 2 -5.58 4.17 -15.90
N ASP A 3 -4.24 4.10 -15.94
CA ASP A 3 -3.52 3.61 -17.11
C ASP A 3 -3.25 2.11 -16.99
N LEU A 4 -3.82 1.34 -17.93
CA LEU A 4 -3.69 -0.11 -17.97
C LEU A 4 -2.25 -0.56 -18.25
N GLN A 5 -1.41 0.29 -18.84
CA GLN A 5 0.00 -0.03 -19.09
C GLN A 5 0.80 -0.18 -17.80
N GLU A 6 0.45 0.58 -16.75
CA GLU A 6 1.19 0.62 -15.48
C GLU A 6 1.14 -0.71 -14.69
N GLN A 7 0.23 -1.60 -15.09
CA GLN A 7 0.04 -2.93 -14.50
C GLN A 7 0.78 -4.03 -15.26
N GLN A 8 1.38 -3.71 -16.41
CA GLN A 8 2.01 -4.67 -17.30
C GLN A 8 3.46 -4.93 -16.90
N SER A 9 3.93 -6.14 -17.20
CA SER A 9 5.35 -6.50 -17.09
C SER A 9 5.75 -7.42 -18.23
N GLN A 10 7.06 -7.49 -18.54
CA GLN A 10 7.55 -8.24 -19.72
C GLN A 10 7.51 -9.75 -19.52
N ASP A 11 7.68 -10.20 -18.28
CA ASP A 11 7.98 -11.58 -17.93
C ASP A 11 6.85 -12.28 -17.17
N ILE A 12 5.93 -11.53 -16.58
CA ILE A 12 4.82 -12.10 -15.83
C ILE A 12 3.53 -11.26 -15.93
N GLN A 13 2.37 -11.92 -15.90
CA GLN A 13 1.09 -11.25 -16.08
C GLN A 13 0.35 -11.07 -14.76
N ASN A 14 -0.58 -10.11 -14.73
CA ASN A 14 -1.52 -9.87 -13.63
C ASN A 14 -0.86 -9.51 -12.29
N MET A 15 0.32 -8.88 -12.29
CA MET A 15 0.99 -8.45 -11.05
C MET A 15 0.47 -7.10 -10.52
N GLY A 16 -0.09 -6.25 -11.38
CA GLY A 16 -0.65 -4.96 -10.97
C GLY A 16 -1.79 -5.05 -9.94
N LYS A 17 -2.43 -6.22 -9.78
CA LYS A 17 -3.47 -6.46 -8.75
C LYS A 17 -2.93 -6.56 -7.32
N PHE A 18 -1.61 -6.66 -7.17
CA PHE A 18 -0.90 -6.64 -5.88
C PHE A 18 -0.40 -5.24 -5.51
N ILE A 19 -0.69 -4.25 -6.36
CA ILE A 19 -0.28 -2.86 -6.19
C ILE A 19 -1.52 -2.00 -6.02
N PHE A 20 -1.75 -1.53 -4.80
CA PHE A 20 -2.85 -0.63 -4.49
C PHE A 20 -2.32 0.79 -4.53
N VAL A 21 -3.03 1.68 -5.23
CA VAL A 21 -2.62 3.07 -5.42
C VAL A 21 -3.73 4.02 -5.02
N SER A 22 -3.34 5.08 -4.34
CA SER A 22 -4.15 6.29 -4.14
C SER A 22 -3.38 7.45 -4.77
N SER A 23 -3.91 8.01 -5.85
CA SER A 23 -3.29 9.10 -6.62
C SER A 23 -3.71 10.47 -6.11
N TRP A 24 -2.73 11.35 -5.94
CA TRP A 24 -2.84 12.72 -5.43
C TRP A 24 -1.99 13.65 -6.29
N THR A 25 -2.13 14.95 -6.08
CA THR A 25 -1.23 15.95 -6.66
C THR A 25 -0.88 17.00 -5.61
N ASP A 26 0.37 17.44 -5.61
CA ASP A 26 0.87 18.52 -4.77
C ASP A 26 0.67 19.91 -5.40
N ASP A 27 0.18 19.96 -6.65
CA ASP A 27 -0.06 21.21 -7.35
C ASP A 27 -1.24 21.97 -6.72
N SER A 28 -1.00 23.15 -6.17
CA SER A 28 -2.09 23.96 -5.60
C SER A 28 -3.02 24.54 -6.67
N ILE A 29 -2.57 24.60 -7.92
CA ILE A 29 -3.34 25.13 -9.04
C ILE A 29 -4.32 24.06 -9.51
N GLU A 30 -5.53 24.49 -9.90
CA GLU A 30 -6.55 23.60 -10.43
C GLU A 30 -6.26 23.21 -11.87
N SER A 31 -6.66 21.99 -12.23
CA SER A 31 -6.49 21.44 -13.57
C SER A 31 -7.85 21.19 -14.21
N ILE A 32 -8.16 21.96 -15.26
CA ILE A 32 -9.41 21.79 -16.04
C ILE A 32 -9.54 20.34 -16.57
N PRO A 33 -8.48 19.71 -17.13
CA PRO A 33 -8.54 18.30 -17.51
C PRO A 33 -8.89 17.36 -16.34
N MET A 34 -8.36 17.61 -15.14
CA MET A 34 -8.64 16.78 -13.96
C MET A 34 -10.09 16.88 -13.53
N TRP A 35 -10.66 18.10 -13.49
CA TRP A 35 -12.09 18.28 -13.21
C TRP A 35 -12.94 17.49 -14.22
N LYS A 36 -12.68 17.66 -15.52
CA LYS A 36 -13.43 16.94 -16.57
C LYS A 36 -13.28 15.41 -16.52
N MET A 37 -12.19 14.90 -15.97
CA MET A 37 -11.89 13.47 -15.92
C MET A 37 -12.48 12.78 -14.69
N TYR A 38 -12.44 13.46 -13.54
CA TYR A 38 -12.78 12.86 -12.25
C TYR A 38 -14.10 13.35 -11.66
N THR A 39 -14.74 14.36 -12.24
CA THR A 39 -16.04 14.85 -11.79
C THR A 39 -17.09 14.83 -12.88
N GLN A 40 -18.35 14.79 -12.45
CA GLN A 40 -19.49 14.99 -13.33
C GLN A 40 -19.86 16.48 -13.33
N LYS A 41 -20.64 16.88 -14.34
CA LYS A 41 -21.13 18.24 -14.43
C LYS A 41 -21.97 18.57 -13.18
N HIS A 42 -21.77 19.75 -12.62
CA HIS A 42 -22.49 20.22 -11.43
C HIS A 42 -22.23 19.45 -10.13
N GLU A 43 -21.24 18.56 -10.12
CA GLU A 43 -20.91 17.69 -9.00
C GLU A 43 -19.39 17.60 -8.81
N GLY A 44 -18.99 17.13 -7.64
CA GLY A 44 -17.60 16.78 -7.35
C GLY A 44 -16.87 17.78 -6.48
N VAL A 45 -15.79 17.26 -5.89
CA VAL A 45 -14.92 18.00 -4.96
C VAL A 45 -13.48 17.62 -5.21
N ARG A 46 -12.58 18.50 -4.82
CA ARG A 46 -11.16 18.24 -4.72
C ARG A 46 -10.77 18.27 -3.25
N ILE A 47 -10.30 17.15 -2.74
CA ILE A 47 -9.89 16.99 -1.34
C ILE A 47 -8.39 17.27 -1.22
N LYS A 48 -8.01 18.02 -0.21
CA LYS A 48 -6.62 18.25 0.21
C LYS A 48 -6.44 17.76 1.63
N LEU A 49 -5.40 16.95 1.84
CA LEU A 49 -4.99 16.42 3.14
C LEU A 49 -3.52 16.73 3.39
N ALA A 50 -3.10 16.60 4.65
CA ALA A 50 -1.69 16.60 5.01
C ALA A 50 -0.94 15.41 4.35
N VAL A 51 0.37 15.57 4.16
CA VAL A 51 1.24 14.47 3.70
C VAL A 51 1.29 13.37 4.77
N ASN A 52 1.23 12.11 4.34
CA ASN A 52 1.06 10.91 5.16
C ASN A 52 -0.15 11.01 6.11
N PRO A 53 -1.38 11.12 5.59
CA PRO A 53 -2.57 11.41 6.40
C PRO A 53 -3.10 10.19 7.18
N PHE A 54 -2.29 9.15 7.38
CA PHE A 54 -2.74 7.88 7.92
C PHE A 54 -2.65 7.82 9.43
N LYS A 55 -3.56 7.07 10.06
CA LYS A 55 -3.42 6.68 11.45
C LYS A 55 -2.16 5.82 11.60
N THR A 56 -1.34 6.17 12.56
CA THR A 56 -0.11 5.45 12.86
C THR A 56 -0.27 4.47 14.02
N TYR A 57 0.55 3.44 14.00
CA TYR A 57 0.65 2.42 15.02
C TYR A 57 2.11 2.28 15.45
N THR A 58 2.32 1.82 16.68
CA THR A 58 3.62 1.32 17.15
C THR A 58 3.41 -0.12 17.58
N THR A 59 4.50 -0.87 17.73
CA THR A 59 4.41 -2.23 18.26
C THR A 59 5.60 -2.58 19.13
N THR A 60 5.51 -3.72 19.81
CA THR A 60 6.56 -4.27 20.67
C THR A 60 6.91 -5.70 20.26
N ALA A 61 8.09 -6.18 20.64
CA ALA A 61 8.50 -7.55 20.38
C ALA A 61 7.52 -8.57 21.00
N GLU A 62 6.89 -8.25 22.14
CA GLU A 62 5.89 -9.10 22.79
C GLU A 62 4.61 -9.23 21.93
N GLU A 63 4.12 -8.14 21.36
CA GLU A 63 2.95 -8.15 20.47
C GLU A 63 3.21 -8.98 19.22
N ILE A 64 4.35 -8.76 18.55
CA ILE A 64 4.74 -9.55 17.38
C ILE A 64 4.87 -11.03 17.78
N SER A 65 5.43 -11.32 18.95
CA SER A 65 5.54 -12.70 19.44
C SER A 65 4.18 -13.39 19.59
N LYS A 66 3.15 -12.63 20.00
CA LYS A 66 1.77 -13.13 20.10
C LYS A 66 1.19 -13.43 18.73
N GLU A 67 1.38 -12.54 17.75
CA GLU A 67 0.85 -12.73 16.39
C GLU A 67 1.54 -13.88 15.63
N LEU A 68 2.85 -14.06 15.85
CA LEU A 68 3.63 -15.14 15.24
C LEU A 68 3.60 -16.46 16.02
N TYR A 69 3.03 -16.47 17.23
CA TYR A 69 3.11 -17.59 18.17
C TYR A 69 4.55 -18.08 18.41
N PHE A 70 5.53 -17.17 18.37
CA PHE A 70 6.96 -17.44 18.47
C PHE A 70 7.67 -16.32 19.23
N PRO A 71 8.61 -16.61 20.16
CA PRO A 71 9.33 -15.57 20.89
C PRO A 71 10.28 -14.78 19.97
N VAL A 72 9.91 -13.53 19.69
CA VAL A 72 10.67 -12.57 18.90
C VAL A 72 11.51 -11.71 19.84
N LYS A 73 12.78 -11.51 19.47
CA LYS A 73 13.62 -10.48 20.05
C LYS A 73 13.86 -9.37 19.03
N GLU A 74 14.16 -8.17 19.49
CA GLU A 74 14.36 -7.00 18.62
C GLU A 74 15.50 -7.19 17.60
N ASP A 75 16.50 -8.00 17.92
CA ASP A 75 17.61 -8.34 17.04
C ASP A 75 17.26 -9.38 15.96
N TYR A 76 16.07 -9.99 16.00
CA TYR A 76 15.66 -11.04 15.05
C TYR A 76 14.94 -10.49 13.82
N ILE A 77 14.40 -9.27 13.91
CA ILE A 77 13.63 -8.65 12.83
C ILE A 77 14.14 -7.24 12.56
N ASN A 78 13.66 -6.62 11.49
CA ASN A 78 14.03 -5.25 11.17
C ASN A 78 13.62 -4.31 12.31
N LYS A 79 14.60 -3.65 12.94
CA LYS A 79 14.40 -2.73 14.07
C LYS A 79 13.47 -1.56 13.72
N ASP A 80 13.40 -1.19 12.45
CA ASP A 80 12.51 -0.14 11.98
C ASP A 80 11.05 -0.37 12.38
N ILE A 81 10.60 -1.63 12.51
CA ILE A 81 9.22 -1.93 12.92
C ILE A 81 8.90 -1.49 14.35
N PHE A 82 9.92 -1.35 15.21
CA PHE A 82 9.79 -0.89 16.59
C PHE A 82 10.12 0.59 16.75
N GLU A 83 11.07 1.09 15.94
CA GLU A 83 11.58 2.45 16.05
C GLU A 83 10.75 3.47 15.25
N LYS A 84 9.99 3.01 14.25
CA LYS A 84 9.20 3.86 13.36
C LYS A 84 7.70 3.62 13.53
N GLN A 85 6.93 4.61 13.07
CA GLN A 85 5.48 4.52 13.01
C GLN A 85 5.06 3.63 11.83
N LEU A 86 4.03 2.82 12.06
CA LEU A 86 3.46 1.89 11.09
C LEU A 86 2.12 2.42 10.58
N ILE A 87 1.76 2.13 9.33
CA ILE A 87 0.46 2.52 8.76
C ILE A 87 -0.67 1.53 9.06
N VAL A 88 -0.32 0.37 9.60
CA VAL A 88 -1.23 -0.70 10.01
C VAL A 88 -0.73 -1.35 11.30
N SER A 89 -1.61 -2.04 12.02
CA SER A 89 -1.23 -2.75 13.26
C SER A 89 -0.34 -3.97 13.00
N SER A 90 0.40 -4.42 14.02
CA SER A 90 1.20 -5.65 13.93
C SER A 90 0.36 -6.89 13.60
N LYS A 91 -0.87 -6.99 14.12
CA LYS A 91 -1.82 -8.05 13.73
C LYS A 91 -2.10 -8.08 12.22
N GLU A 92 -2.23 -6.90 11.61
CA GLU A 92 -2.49 -6.78 10.18
C GLU A 92 -1.23 -7.10 9.36
N ILE A 93 -0.05 -6.67 9.83
CA ILE A 93 1.24 -7.00 9.20
C ILE A 93 1.48 -8.52 9.24
N PHE A 94 1.17 -9.16 10.37
CA PHE A 94 1.43 -10.57 10.62
C PHE A 94 0.17 -11.45 10.47
N ASN A 95 -0.60 -11.26 9.40
CA ASN A 95 -1.83 -12.01 9.14
C ASN A 95 -1.60 -13.36 8.41
N ASP A 96 -2.66 -14.16 8.32
CA ASP A 96 -2.61 -15.53 7.76
C ASP A 96 -2.85 -15.61 6.24
N SER A 97 -3.13 -14.49 5.59
CA SER A 97 -3.68 -14.44 4.23
C SER A 97 -2.75 -13.78 3.22
N TYR A 98 -2.05 -12.73 3.62
CA TYR A 98 -1.26 -11.90 2.72
C TYR A 98 -0.08 -11.23 3.46
N THR A 99 0.85 -10.64 2.71
CA THR A 99 1.99 -9.88 3.23
C THR A 99 1.93 -8.46 2.67
N LEU A 100 2.00 -7.45 3.54
CA LEU A 100 2.20 -6.05 3.16
C LEU A 100 3.69 -5.74 3.29
N ASP A 101 4.34 -5.32 2.20
CA ASP A 101 5.81 -5.14 2.20
C ASP A 101 6.23 -3.80 2.81
N ASN A 102 5.51 -2.72 2.49
CA ASN A 102 5.85 -1.36 2.91
C ASN A 102 4.86 -0.86 3.97
N TYR A 103 5.05 -1.27 5.23
CA TYR A 103 4.17 -0.94 6.36
C TYR A 103 4.64 0.24 7.23
N ILE A 104 5.83 0.80 6.97
CA ILE A 104 6.38 1.96 7.70
C ILE A 104 5.83 3.24 7.09
N ILE A 105 5.36 4.19 7.90
CA ILE A 105 4.83 5.45 7.38
C ILE A 105 5.83 6.20 6.51
N GLY A 106 5.37 6.68 5.36
CA GLY A 106 6.18 7.44 4.40
C GLY A 106 6.75 6.57 3.27
N ASP A 107 6.99 5.28 3.49
CA ASP A 107 7.51 4.37 2.46
C ASP A 107 6.49 4.11 1.32
N GLN A 108 5.24 4.55 1.51
CA GLN A 108 4.18 4.42 0.51
C GLN A 108 4.22 5.56 -0.50
N LEU A 109 4.75 6.73 -0.13
CA LEU A 109 4.61 7.95 -0.91
C LEU A 109 5.69 8.02 -2.00
N GLN A 110 5.26 7.99 -3.26
CA GLN A 110 6.15 8.04 -4.41
C GLN A 110 5.65 9.05 -5.43
N LYS A 111 6.56 9.86 -5.99
CA LYS A 111 6.25 10.70 -7.15
C LYS A 111 6.23 9.84 -8.41
N VAL A 112 5.20 9.97 -9.23
CA VAL A 112 5.10 9.27 -10.51
C VAL A 112 6.10 9.86 -11.50
N THR A 113 6.83 8.98 -12.18
CA THR A 113 7.73 9.35 -13.27
C THR A 113 7.03 9.18 -14.60
N TYR A 114 7.03 10.23 -15.43
CA TYR A 114 6.40 10.20 -16.74
C TYR A 114 7.44 9.95 -17.83
N THR A 115 7.26 8.91 -18.63
CA THR A 115 8.22 8.48 -19.66
C THR A 115 7.52 7.85 -20.87
N ASP A 116 8.20 7.84 -22.01
CA ASP A 116 7.78 7.09 -23.22
C ASP A 116 8.63 5.82 -23.42
N ASP A 117 9.60 5.59 -22.53
CA ASP A 117 10.50 4.44 -22.58
C ASP A 117 9.75 3.16 -22.21
N ILE A 118 9.58 2.27 -23.17
CA ILE A 118 8.82 1.03 -23.01
C ILE A 118 9.45 0.07 -22.01
N ASP A 119 10.78 0.09 -21.83
CA ASP A 119 11.44 -0.79 -20.87
C ASP A 119 11.23 -0.33 -19.42
N ILE A 120 10.95 0.96 -19.24
CA ILE A 120 10.56 1.54 -17.94
C ILE A 120 9.06 1.37 -17.68
N LEU A 121 8.23 1.56 -18.71
CA LEU A 121 6.77 1.41 -18.63
C LEU A 121 6.34 -0.06 -18.49
N ASN A 122 7.13 -0.98 -19.03
CA ASN A 122 6.90 -2.41 -18.98
C ASN A 122 8.17 -3.09 -18.43
N PRO A 123 8.38 -3.10 -17.11
CA PRO A 123 9.59 -3.62 -16.50
C PRO A 123 9.62 -5.16 -16.47
N LYS A 124 10.82 -5.73 -16.25
CA LYS A 124 10.98 -7.13 -15.81
C LYS A 124 10.91 -7.22 -14.28
N LEU A 125 10.10 -8.14 -13.77
CA LEU A 125 9.85 -8.30 -12.33
C LEU A 125 10.58 -9.50 -11.73
N LEU A 126 10.87 -10.53 -12.52
CA LEU A 126 11.56 -11.73 -12.05
C LEU A 126 13.07 -11.60 -12.24
N ASN A 127 13.81 -11.80 -11.15
CA ASN A 127 15.23 -12.13 -11.23
C ASN A 127 15.36 -13.65 -11.09
N LEU A 128 15.85 -14.33 -12.13
CA LEU A 128 15.92 -15.80 -12.20
C LEU A 128 17.29 -16.37 -11.77
N ASN A 129 18.09 -15.59 -11.05
CA ASN A 129 19.40 -16.03 -10.57
C ASN A 129 19.19 -16.90 -9.31
N ASP A 130 18.81 -18.17 -9.54
CA ASP A 130 18.62 -19.28 -8.59
C ASP A 130 17.52 -19.17 -7.52
N ASP A 131 17.11 -17.97 -7.11
CA ASP A 131 15.99 -17.74 -6.18
C ASP A 131 14.82 -16.99 -6.85
N PHE A 132 13.58 -17.40 -6.58
CA PHE A 132 12.39 -16.66 -7.03
C PHE A 132 12.30 -15.32 -6.28
N ASN A 133 12.71 -14.24 -6.94
CA ASN A 133 12.59 -12.88 -6.43
C ASN A 133 11.64 -12.08 -7.32
N LEU A 134 10.50 -11.66 -6.76
CA LEU A 134 9.48 -10.85 -7.41
C LEU A 134 9.65 -9.39 -6.99
N ASN A 135 10.12 -8.54 -7.89
CA ASN A 135 10.34 -7.12 -7.62
C ASN A 135 9.11 -6.28 -7.97
N LEU A 136 8.18 -6.16 -7.01
CA LEU A 136 6.96 -5.36 -7.15
C LEU A 136 7.20 -3.84 -7.11
N ASP A 137 8.36 -3.38 -6.62
CA ASP A 137 8.68 -1.95 -6.51
C ASP A 137 8.69 -1.20 -7.84
N LYS A 138 8.85 -1.94 -8.95
CA LYS A 138 8.90 -1.37 -10.30
C LYS A 138 7.52 -1.05 -10.88
N LEU A 139 6.43 -1.51 -10.28
CA LEU A 139 5.07 -1.31 -10.79
C LEU A 139 4.39 -0.09 -10.18
N GLY A 140 3.50 0.54 -10.96
CA GLY A 140 2.69 1.66 -10.48
C GLY A 140 3.46 2.94 -10.15
N ILE A 141 4.73 3.05 -10.56
CA ILE A 141 5.59 4.24 -10.37
C ILE A 141 5.89 5.02 -11.64
N ASN A 142 5.74 4.39 -12.80
CA ASN A 142 6.01 4.96 -14.11
C ASN A 142 4.72 5.00 -14.92
N LYS A 143 4.48 6.12 -15.59
CA LYS A 143 3.28 6.34 -16.40
C LYS A 143 3.64 6.96 -17.73
N ASN A 144 2.84 6.74 -18.75
CA ASN A 144 3.12 7.32 -20.07
C ASN A 144 3.08 8.86 -20.05
N LYS A 145 3.91 9.55 -20.85
CA LYS A 145 3.94 11.02 -20.86
C LYS A 145 2.63 11.68 -21.27
N TYR A 146 1.74 11.03 -22.05
CA TYR A 146 0.44 11.64 -22.34
C TYR A 146 -0.45 11.84 -21.10
N TRP A 147 -0.10 11.22 -19.97
CA TRP A 147 -0.73 11.44 -18.66
C TRP A 147 -0.02 12.49 -17.79
N SER A 148 1.06 13.13 -18.26
CA SER A 148 1.90 14.00 -17.42
C SER A 148 1.18 15.23 -16.85
N PHE A 149 0.02 15.58 -17.40
CA PHE A 149 -0.82 16.66 -16.89
C PHE A 149 -1.41 16.36 -15.50
N GLN A 150 -1.46 15.09 -15.07
CA GLN A 150 -2.01 14.69 -13.78
C GLN A 150 -1.07 15.02 -12.60
N LYS A 151 0.26 15.15 -12.87
CA LYS A 151 1.30 15.50 -11.88
C LYS A 151 1.17 14.68 -10.58
N GLU A 152 1.12 13.36 -10.75
CA GLU A 152 0.75 12.46 -9.67
C GLU A 152 1.86 12.24 -8.64
N TRP A 153 1.44 12.30 -7.39
CA TRP A 153 2.04 11.58 -6.27
C TRP A 153 1.13 10.43 -5.90
N ARG A 154 1.69 9.30 -5.46
CA ARG A 154 0.92 8.12 -5.11
C ARG A 154 1.30 7.61 -3.74
N TYR A 155 0.29 7.28 -2.94
CA TYR A 155 0.47 6.29 -1.89
C TYR A 155 0.30 4.91 -2.53
N ARG A 156 1.38 4.13 -2.53
CA ARG A 156 1.44 2.77 -3.07
C ARG A 156 1.53 1.77 -1.94
N LEU A 157 0.68 0.74 -1.95
CA LEU A 157 0.83 -0.43 -1.09
C LEU A 157 1.15 -1.65 -1.94
N MET A 158 2.11 -2.45 -1.48
CA MET A 158 2.54 -3.67 -2.15
C MET A 158 2.12 -4.85 -1.28
N ILE A 159 1.14 -5.59 -1.78
CA ILE A 159 0.46 -6.65 -1.02
C ILE A 159 0.54 -7.96 -1.79
N GLN A 160 1.27 -8.92 -1.24
CA GLN A 160 1.47 -10.24 -1.83
C GLN A 160 0.48 -11.26 -1.25
N PRO A 161 -0.12 -12.15 -2.06
CA PRO A 161 -1.09 -13.16 -1.61
C PRO A 161 -0.40 -14.38 -0.99
N VAL A 162 0.47 -14.12 -0.03
CA VAL A 162 1.22 -15.10 0.73
C VAL A 162 1.26 -14.64 2.18
N SER A 163 1.01 -15.55 3.12
CA SER A 163 1.00 -15.18 4.55
C SER A 163 2.37 -14.70 5.02
N SER A 164 2.37 -13.60 5.76
CA SER A 164 3.52 -13.05 6.48
C SER A 164 4.00 -13.93 7.64
N LYS A 165 3.19 -14.91 8.07
CA LYS A 165 3.58 -15.91 9.09
C LYS A 165 4.42 -17.04 8.51
N ILE A 166 4.62 -17.08 7.18
CA ILE A 166 5.58 -17.99 6.58
C ILE A 166 6.98 -17.45 6.93
N ILE A 167 7.51 -17.86 8.08
CA ILE A 167 8.87 -17.51 8.49
C ILE A 167 9.85 -18.18 7.52
N PRO A 168 10.65 -17.43 6.74
CA PRO A 168 11.69 -18.04 5.90
C PRO A 168 12.65 -18.85 6.76
N SER A 169 13.06 -20.03 6.29
CA SER A 169 13.96 -20.93 7.02
C SER A 169 15.29 -20.28 7.42
N THR A 170 15.68 -19.18 6.77
CA THR A 170 16.84 -18.34 7.07
C THR A 170 16.68 -17.51 8.35
N CYS A 171 15.49 -16.95 8.61
CA CYS A 171 15.18 -16.30 9.89
C CYS A 171 15.23 -17.29 11.05
N ILE A 172 14.82 -18.54 10.78
CA ILE A 172 14.98 -19.67 11.70
C ILE A 172 16.48 -19.96 11.89
N LYS A 173 17.28 -20.12 10.84
CA LYS A 173 18.73 -20.39 10.98
C LYS A 173 19.45 -19.34 11.83
N ASN A 174 19.22 -18.04 11.62
CA ASN A 174 19.88 -16.98 12.39
C ASN A 174 19.42 -16.95 13.86
N ALA A 175 18.14 -17.21 14.14
CA ALA A 175 17.64 -17.39 15.50
C ALA A 175 18.22 -18.63 16.19
N PHE A 176 18.56 -19.68 15.43
CA PHE A 176 19.08 -20.95 15.93
C PHE A 176 20.60 -20.98 16.07
N GLU A 177 21.36 -20.25 15.25
CA GLU A 177 22.82 -20.12 15.38
C GLU A 177 23.22 -19.43 16.70
N ASN A 178 22.35 -18.58 17.24
CA ASN A 178 22.51 -17.97 18.57
C ASN A 178 22.09 -18.90 19.74
N ILE A 179 21.46 -20.05 19.47
CA ILE A 179 21.05 -21.04 20.49
C ILE A 179 22.00 -22.25 20.42
N ASN A 180 23.30 -22.00 20.43
CA ASN A 180 24.30 -23.05 20.62
C ASN A 180 24.47 -23.38 22.10
N ARG A 181 23.42 -23.92 22.72
CA ARG A 181 23.46 -24.77 23.93
C ARG A 181 22.05 -25.21 24.26
N LEU A 182 21.76 -26.50 24.05
CA LEU A 182 20.93 -27.40 24.88
C LEU A 182 20.23 -28.45 24.01
N SER A 183 20.00 -29.62 24.62
CA SER A 183 19.20 -30.77 24.19
C SER A 183 17.71 -30.46 23.87
N THR A 184 17.38 -29.19 23.71
CA THR A 184 16.05 -28.60 23.46
C THR A 184 15.75 -28.48 21.95
N LEU A 185 16.75 -28.61 21.07
CA LEU A 185 16.61 -28.53 19.61
C LEU A 185 15.49 -29.44 19.08
N SER A 186 15.45 -30.72 19.48
CA SER A 186 14.39 -31.63 19.01
C SER A 186 13.00 -31.24 19.51
N LYS A 187 12.89 -30.62 20.70
CA LYS A 187 11.60 -30.19 21.26
C LYS A 187 11.09 -28.92 20.59
N ILE A 188 11.98 -27.98 20.26
CA ILE A 188 11.64 -26.72 19.57
C ILE A 188 11.31 -27.00 18.09
N THR A 189 12.12 -27.81 17.40
CA THR A 189 11.83 -28.20 16.01
C THR A 189 10.51 -28.97 15.92
N ASN A 190 10.23 -29.88 16.87
CA ASN A 190 8.94 -30.56 16.94
C ASN A 190 7.78 -29.63 17.35
N ALA A 191 8.01 -28.58 18.13
CA ALA A 191 6.99 -27.58 18.45
C ALA A 191 6.66 -26.68 17.24
N LEU A 192 7.67 -26.27 16.45
CA LEU A 192 7.48 -25.49 15.23
C LEU A 192 6.78 -26.31 14.12
N ILE A 193 7.09 -27.61 14.03
CA ILE A 193 6.41 -28.55 13.14
C ILE A 193 4.98 -28.87 13.66
N ARG A 194 4.78 -29.06 14.97
CA ARG A 194 3.45 -29.31 15.57
C ARG A 194 2.52 -28.10 15.52
N ASN A 195 3.07 -26.89 15.61
CA ASN A 195 2.30 -25.63 15.60
C ASN A 195 2.12 -25.03 14.20
N GLN A 196 2.46 -25.76 13.13
CA GLN A 196 2.18 -25.35 11.74
C GLN A 196 2.85 -24.01 11.30
N VAL A 197 4.01 -23.65 11.85
CA VAL A 197 4.64 -22.33 11.57
C VAL A 197 5.50 -22.32 10.28
N ILE A 198 5.69 -23.47 9.63
CA ILE A 198 6.61 -23.64 8.49
C ILE A 198 5.87 -24.31 7.33
N TYR A 199 5.63 -23.59 6.23
CA TYR A 199 5.01 -24.15 5.01
C TYR A 199 5.84 -23.91 3.74
N PRO A 200 6.93 -24.66 3.50
CA PRO A 200 7.66 -24.63 2.23
C PRO A 200 6.72 -24.92 1.04
N GLN A 201 5.75 -25.82 1.23
CA GLN A 201 4.75 -26.19 0.22
C GLN A 201 3.82 -25.03 -0.18
N LYS A 202 3.51 -24.10 0.74
CA LYS A 202 2.70 -22.91 0.41
C LYS A 202 3.51 -21.92 -0.43
N LEU A 203 4.82 -21.81 -0.17
CA LEU A 203 5.72 -20.97 -0.96
C LEU A 203 5.88 -21.52 -2.40
N ASP A 204 6.07 -22.84 -2.55
CA ASP A 204 6.13 -23.48 -3.88
C ASP A 204 4.81 -23.33 -4.65
N GLY A 205 3.67 -23.49 -3.97
CA GLY A 205 2.35 -23.23 -4.54
C GLY A 205 2.20 -21.79 -5.01
N PHE A 206 2.58 -20.83 -4.16
CA PHE A 206 2.59 -19.40 -4.49
C PHE A 206 3.44 -19.10 -5.73
N GLN A 207 4.69 -19.58 -5.80
CA GLN A 207 5.56 -19.34 -6.96
C GLN A 207 4.93 -19.90 -8.25
N LYS A 208 4.31 -21.08 -8.19
CA LYS A 208 3.61 -21.70 -9.32
C LYS A 208 2.40 -20.87 -9.75
N ASP A 209 1.61 -20.38 -8.80
CA ASP A 209 0.42 -19.60 -9.08
C ASP A 209 0.75 -18.21 -9.62
N ILE A 210 1.83 -17.59 -9.13
CA ILE A 210 2.37 -16.35 -9.67
C ILE A 210 2.84 -16.57 -11.12
N LYS A 211 3.67 -17.59 -11.40
CA LYS A 211 4.12 -17.92 -12.76
C LYS A 211 2.98 -18.22 -13.73
N LYS A 212 1.84 -18.72 -13.23
CA LYS A 212 0.61 -18.95 -14.00
C LYS A 212 -0.30 -17.73 -14.10
N GLY A 213 -0.02 -16.65 -13.37
CA GLY A 213 -0.87 -15.45 -13.30
C GLY A 213 -2.19 -15.64 -12.55
N ILE A 214 -2.34 -16.72 -11.77
CA ILE A 214 -3.59 -17.11 -11.09
C ILE A 214 -3.59 -16.82 -9.57
N ALA A 215 -2.44 -16.47 -8.97
CA ALA A 215 -2.38 -16.08 -7.56
C ALA A 215 -3.32 -14.90 -7.29
N ALA A 216 -4.04 -14.86 -6.17
CA ALA A 216 -5.04 -13.81 -5.91
C ALA A 216 -5.07 -13.44 -4.43
N LEU A 217 -5.36 -12.16 -4.16
CA LEU A 217 -5.65 -11.67 -2.81
C LEU A 217 -7.12 -12.00 -2.46
N PRO A 218 -7.45 -12.10 -1.16
CA PRO A 218 -8.82 -12.34 -0.71
C PRO A 218 -9.70 -11.08 -0.77
N PHE A 219 -9.21 -9.98 -1.37
CA PHE A 219 -9.88 -8.69 -1.50
C PHE A 219 -9.41 -7.96 -2.76
N ASP A 220 -10.25 -7.04 -3.22
CA ASP A 220 -10.01 -6.20 -4.41
C ASP A 220 -9.65 -4.75 -4.05
N TYR A 221 -9.85 -4.35 -2.79
CA TYR A 221 -9.52 -3.02 -2.27
C TYR A 221 -8.88 -3.12 -0.89
N TYR A 222 -8.09 -2.10 -0.55
CA TYR A 222 -7.41 -1.99 0.74
C TYR A 222 -7.43 -0.54 1.22
N ASP A 223 -8.15 -0.27 2.30
CA ASP A 223 -8.33 1.08 2.84
C ASP A 223 -7.45 1.30 4.06
N LEU A 224 -6.61 2.34 4.01
CA LEU A 224 -5.92 2.83 5.20
C LEU A 224 -6.81 3.80 5.97
N LYS A 225 -6.76 3.71 7.30
CA LYS A 225 -7.46 4.65 8.15
C LYS A 225 -6.76 6.01 8.12
N ILE A 226 -7.50 7.06 7.77
CA ILE A 226 -7.04 8.45 7.89
C ILE A 226 -6.98 8.83 9.37
N SER A 227 -5.94 9.59 9.78
CA SER A 227 -5.81 10.07 11.16
C SER A 227 -6.82 11.17 11.45
N ASP A 228 -7.28 11.26 12.71
CA ASP A 228 -8.25 12.29 13.11
C ASP A 228 -7.68 13.70 12.86
N ASP A 229 -6.38 13.91 13.06
CA ASP A 229 -5.69 15.19 12.80
C ASP A 229 -5.69 15.55 11.30
N ALA A 230 -5.37 14.59 10.42
CA ALA A 230 -5.41 14.82 8.98
C ALA A 230 -6.85 15.09 8.50
N PHE A 231 -7.82 14.38 9.08
CA PHE A 231 -9.23 14.57 8.77
C PHE A 231 -9.77 15.92 9.25
N ASN A 232 -9.34 16.39 10.42
CA ASN A 232 -9.71 17.69 10.99
C ASN A 232 -9.10 18.88 10.24
N THR A 233 -7.97 18.69 9.57
CA THR A 233 -7.27 19.75 8.80
C THR A 233 -7.55 19.67 7.29
N MET A 234 -8.50 18.83 6.90
CA MET A 234 -8.89 18.64 5.51
C MET A 234 -9.46 19.93 4.90
N GLU A 235 -9.08 20.21 3.65
CA GLU A 235 -9.73 21.23 2.84
C GLU A 235 -10.51 20.56 1.69
N ILE A 236 -11.73 21.01 1.44
CA ILE A 236 -12.62 20.52 0.40
C ILE A 236 -12.90 21.68 -0.55
N MET A 237 -12.35 21.60 -1.76
CA MET A 237 -12.65 22.54 -2.82
C MET A 237 -13.83 22.05 -3.65
N LEU A 238 -14.86 22.88 -3.80
CA LEU A 238 -16.02 22.59 -4.64
C LEU A 238 -15.67 22.69 -6.11
N ALA A 239 -16.29 21.86 -6.95
CA ALA A 239 -16.14 21.95 -8.40
C ALA A 239 -16.51 23.34 -8.95
N PRO A 240 -15.90 23.79 -10.08
CA PRO A 240 -16.13 25.11 -10.66
C PRO A 240 -17.59 25.39 -11.05
N ASP A 241 -18.36 24.36 -11.37
CA ASP A 241 -19.74 24.44 -11.86
C ASP A 241 -20.75 23.77 -10.91
N ILE A 242 -20.37 23.55 -9.64
CA ILE A 242 -21.15 22.86 -8.59
C ILE A 242 -22.60 23.40 -8.50
N SER A 243 -23.58 22.51 -8.36
CA SER A 243 -24.96 22.92 -8.08
C SER A 243 -25.17 23.31 -6.61
N GLU A 244 -26.17 24.16 -6.35
CA GLU A 244 -26.61 24.50 -4.99
C GLU A 244 -26.98 23.25 -4.18
N SER A 245 -27.73 22.31 -4.79
CA SER A 245 -28.09 21.05 -4.12
C SER A 245 -26.89 20.18 -3.76
N SER A 246 -25.89 20.09 -4.64
CA SER A 246 -24.68 19.29 -4.36
C SER A 246 -23.84 19.93 -3.27
N GLU A 247 -23.76 21.26 -3.26
CA GLU A 247 -23.10 22.01 -2.20
C GLU A 247 -23.80 21.86 -0.85
N ASP A 248 -25.13 21.92 -0.79
CA ASP A 248 -25.89 21.68 0.44
C ASP A 248 -25.59 20.29 1.02
N ILE A 249 -25.54 19.26 0.17
CA ILE A 249 -25.16 17.90 0.59
C ILE A 249 -23.75 17.89 1.18
N ILE A 250 -22.78 18.55 0.53
CA ILE A 250 -21.39 18.63 1.02
C ILE A 250 -21.34 19.32 2.38
N ASN A 251 -22.05 20.45 2.54
CA ASN A 251 -22.15 21.16 3.82
C ASN A 251 -22.71 20.25 4.92
N MET A 252 -23.79 19.52 4.65
CA MET A 252 -24.38 18.57 5.61
C MET A 252 -23.43 17.43 5.98
N LEU A 253 -22.65 16.91 5.02
CA LEU A 253 -21.66 15.86 5.28
C LEU A 253 -20.51 16.39 6.15
N VAL A 254 -20.03 17.61 5.87
CA VAL A 254 -18.98 18.26 6.66
C VAL A 254 -19.46 18.52 8.07
N GLU A 255 -20.66 19.08 8.26
CA GLU A 255 -21.25 19.33 9.58
C GLU A 255 -21.38 18.04 10.41
N LYS A 256 -21.72 16.92 9.77
CA LYS A 256 -21.91 15.65 10.46
C LYS A 256 -20.61 14.93 10.78
N TYR A 257 -19.67 14.90 9.83
CA TYR A 257 -18.52 14.00 9.90
C TYR A 257 -17.19 14.71 10.13
N SER A 258 -16.98 15.92 9.60
CA SER A 258 -15.74 16.68 9.79
C SER A 258 -16.03 18.17 9.99
N PRO A 259 -16.57 18.58 11.14
CA PRO A 259 -17.03 19.96 11.37
C PRO A 259 -15.93 21.02 11.23
N ASN A 260 -14.67 20.60 11.34
CA ASN A 260 -13.49 21.47 11.23
C ASN A 260 -12.95 21.57 9.80
N ALA A 261 -13.42 20.75 8.86
CA ALA A 261 -12.95 20.79 7.48
C ALA A 261 -13.34 22.11 6.82
N LYS A 262 -12.40 22.65 6.04
CA LYS A 262 -12.60 23.93 5.35
C LYS A 262 -13.17 23.70 3.97
N ILE A 263 -14.37 24.21 3.70
CA ILE A 263 -14.94 24.25 2.36
C ILE A 263 -14.47 25.53 1.64
N ILE A 264 -13.98 25.39 0.42
CA ILE A 264 -13.54 26.51 -0.44
C ILE A 264 -14.17 26.40 -1.83
N ARG A 265 -14.37 27.54 -2.50
CA ARG A 265 -14.78 27.58 -3.91
C ARG A 265 -13.58 27.38 -4.81
N SER A 266 -13.82 26.75 -5.96
CA SER A 266 -12.86 26.74 -7.07
C SER A 266 -12.54 28.18 -7.52
N ASN A 267 -11.27 28.44 -7.84
CA ASN A 267 -10.83 29.66 -8.50
C ASN A 267 -11.28 29.73 -9.96
N LEU A 268 -11.75 28.61 -10.53
CA LEU A 268 -12.29 28.54 -11.89
C LEU A 268 -13.80 28.81 -11.94
N ASP A 269 -14.46 28.99 -10.79
CA ASP A 269 -15.88 29.35 -10.71
C ASP A 269 -16.18 30.58 -11.57
N LYS A 270 -17.16 30.45 -12.47
CA LYS A 270 -17.56 31.44 -13.49
C LYS A 270 -16.45 31.86 -14.47
N GLN A 271 -15.29 31.23 -14.46
CA GLN A 271 -14.19 31.51 -15.40
C GLN A 271 -14.17 30.54 -16.59
N ILE A 272 -14.81 29.38 -16.45
CA ILE A 272 -14.85 28.33 -17.47
C ILE A 272 -16.30 27.99 -17.83
N ARG A 273 -16.49 27.43 -19.04
CA ARG A 273 -17.79 27.00 -19.58
C ARG A 273 -17.80 25.50 -19.87
#